data_AF-A0A4R0R2K1-F1
#
_entry.id   AF-A0A4R0R2K1-F1
#
_cell.length_a   1.000
_cell.length_b   1.000
_cell.length_c   1.000
_cell.angle_alpha   90.00
_cell.angle_beta   90.00
_cell.angle_gamma   90.00
#
_symmetry.space_group_name_H-M   'P 1'
#
loop_
_entity.id
_entity.type
_entity.pdbx_description
1 polymer ?
#
loop_
_entity_poly.entity_id
_entity_poly.type
_entity_poly.pdbx_seq_one_letter_code
_entity_poly.pdbx_strand_id
1 'polypeptide(L)'
;MHTNPLLPPADHGDWRQLDERPDASATLPRSLATEPVAFVVGLVSHFSSECQRLLNGDNESSGPRGFRQIFSDFKNDIVATTPYFIPLLHVNDLNIASVHRRDVELDDGDAERVWAAAARPVFFDDVSHHIEKSMTRELPGRIPYIAKVTFIQETQVSWKDATTDCFDKSVTCFAHLLADLVDSNFGQFPVLAAAIHQVFRELLHTTSQNAQAQLANIIEYECRWPYTQHDDDLLLLRERYMTKYKTFLRRQRDLNLSQSDQDQRDPTSSGSDYPASVFQSTLANAHDVQRQGEGLSDGGPTLSSTTMNQGQADDALLGLLRQMGYDRITLDDLEKLRLPDSRWKEMEFMADVKAYLDIASKRFTDVVPMTVDNALLRAFAQSAESVLRSELGLLTSDARGKCAEYLQ
;
A
#
# COMPACT_ATOMS: atom_id res chain seq x y z
N MET A 1 -63.86 -12.42 72.18
CA MET A 1 -64.50 -11.50 71.22
C MET A 1 -63.70 -10.23 71.17
N HIS A 2 -63.32 -9.81 69.97
CA HIS A 2 -62.84 -8.46 69.59
C HIS A 2 -61.49 -8.00 70.15
N THR A 3 -60.56 -7.43 69.38
CA THR A 3 -60.21 -7.41 67.94
C THR A 3 -58.88 -6.65 67.91
N ASN A 4 -57.89 -7.27 67.26
CA ASN A 4 -56.74 -6.72 66.54
C ASN A 4 -56.33 -5.23 66.74
N PRO A 5 -55.05 -4.96 67.04
CA PRO A 5 -54.39 -3.72 66.66
C PRO A 5 -53.26 -3.95 65.62
N LEU A 6 -53.31 -3.13 64.58
CA LEU A 6 -52.18 -2.49 63.87
C LEU A 6 -51.21 -3.37 63.04
N LEU A 7 -51.34 -3.23 61.70
CA LEU A 7 -50.33 -3.55 60.69
C LEU A 7 -49.09 -2.62 60.79
N PRO A 8 -47.90 -3.13 60.43
CA PRO A 8 -46.90 -2.44 59.63
C PRO A 8 -46.71 -3.12 58.24
N PRO A 9 -45.90 -2.56 57.32
CA PRO A 9 -46.22 -2.47 55.90
C PRO A 9 -45.73 -3.64 55.03
N ALA A 10 -46.23 -3.65 53.80
CA ALA A 10 -45.91 -4.58 52.73
C ALA A 10 -44.40 -4.72 52.49
N ASP A 11 -43.92 -5.96 52.53
CA ASP A 11 -42.67 -6.35 51.92
C ASP A 11 -42.88 -7.63 51.10
N HIS A 12 -42.12 -7.70 50.03
CA HIS A 12 -42.31 -8.52 48.84
C HIS A 12 -42.44 -10.02 49.11
N GLY A 13 -43.31 -10.68 48.34
CA GLY A 13 -43.51 -12.12 48.37
C GLY A 13 -42.22 -12.91 48.16
N ASP A 14 -41.76 -13.53 49.24
CA ASP A 14 -40.73 -14.58 49.28
C ASP A 14 -41.36 -15.91 48.84
N TRP A 15 -41.35 -16.20 47.54
CA TRP A 15 -41.76 -17.50 46.97
C TRP A 15 -40.68 -18.57 47.19
N ARG A 16 -40.32 -18.78 48.45
CA ARG A 16 -39.51 -19.92 48.84
C ARG A 16 -40.09 -21.21 48.25
N GLN A 17 -39.18 -21.94 47.61
CA GLN A 17 -39.23 -23.37 47.33
C GLN A 17 -40.15 -23.79 46.19
N LEU A 18 -39.61 -23.79 44.97
CA LEU A 18 -39.74 -24.85 43.97
C LEU A 18 -38.66 -24.60 42.88
N ASP A 19 -37.38 -24.60 43.28
CA ASP A 19 -36.29 -24.71 42.30
C ASP A 19 -35.86 -26.18 42.27
N GLU A 20 -36.56 -26.92 41.43
CA GLU A 20 -36.19 -28.27 41.03
C GLU A 20 -34.79 -28.20 40.44
N ARG A 21 -33.81 -28.83 41.12
CA ARG A 21 -32.53 -29.18 40.48
C ARG A 21 -32.87 -29.91 39.18
N PRO A 22 -32.46 -29.42 38.00
CA PRO A 22 -32.44 -30.28 36.83
C PRO A 22 -31.39 -31.35 37.13
N ASP A 23 -31.83 -32.59 37.26
CA ASP A 23 -30.96 -33.74 37.36
C ASP A 23 -29.90 -33.67 36.24
N ALA A 24 -28.64 -33.58 36.63
CA ALA A 24 -27.46 -33.57 35.76
C ALA A 24 -27.19 -34.95 35.12
N SER A 25 -28.25 -35.67 34.72
CA SER A 25 -28.21 -36.94 33.99
C SER A 25 -29.05 -36.92 32.71
N ALA A 26 -29.57 -35.75 32.31
CA ALA A 26 -30.45 -35.57 31.15
C ALA A 26 -29.74 -35.05 29.87
N THR A 27 -28.41 -35.18 29.74
CA THR A 27 -27.64 -34.72 28.56
C THR A 27 -27.02 -35.88 27.77
N LEU A 28 -27.80 -36.91 27.46
CA LEU A 28 -27.47 -37.85 26.38
C LEU A 28 -28.71 -38.03 25.50
N PRO A 29 -28.70 -37.58 24.22
CA PRO A 29 -29.73 -38.00 23.28
C PRO A 29 -29.73 -39.53 23.22
N ARG A 30 -30.83 -40.15 23.64
CA ARG A 30 -31.03 -41.61 23.75
C ARG A 30 -31.02 -42.38 22.41
N SER A 31 -30.36 -41.87 21.35
CA SER A 31 -30.31 -42.52 20.03
C SER A 31 -28.95 -43.09 19.65
N LEU A 32 -27.97 -43.12 20.58
CA LEU A 32 -26.62 -43.66 20.35
C LEU A 32 -26.57 -45.16 19.93
N ALA A 33 -27.69 -45.89 19.97
CA ALA A 33 -27.70 -47.34 19.89
C ALA A 33 -28.21 -47.96 18.58
N THR A 34 -28.93 -47.24 17.71
CA THR A 34 -29.64 -47.91 16.59
C THR A 34 -28.84 -47.94 15.30
N GLU A 35 -28.16 -46.84 14.92
CA GLU A 35 -27.34 -46.76 13.70
C GLU A 35 -26.11 -45.84 13.87
N PRO A 36 -24.96 -46.35 14.37
CA PRO A 36 -23.76 -45.53 14.65
C PRO A 36 -23.18 -44.88 13.39
N VAL A 37 -23.33 -45.52 12.22
CA VAL A 37 -22.85 -44.98 10.94
C VAL A 37 -23.63 -43.73 10.53
N ALA A 38 -24.96 -43.75 10.60
CA ALA A 38 -25.80 -42.61 10.24
C ALA A 38 -25.52 -41.40 11.13
N PHE A 39 -25.25 -41.64 12.42
CA PHE A 39 -24.90 -40.60 13.37
C PHE A 39 -23.55 -39.94 13.04
N VAL A 40 -22.49 -40.71 12.81
CA VAL A 40 -21.17 -40.16 12.44
C VAL A 40 -21.22 -39.43 11.10
N VAL A 41 -21.95 -39.95 10.10
CA VAL A 41 -22.17 -39.24 8.83
C VAL A 41 -22.88 -37.92 9.06
N GLY A 42 -23.92 -37.88 9.89
CA GLY A 42 -24.63 -36.64 10.24
C GLY A 42 -23.71 -35.62 10.92
N LEU A 43 -22.85 -36.05 11.84
CA LEU A 43 -21.85 -35.20 12.48
C LEU A 43 -20.84 -34.63 11.47
N VAL A 44 -20.33 -35.47 10.56
CA VAL A 44 -19.37 -35.06 9.52
C VAL A 44 -20.00 -34.05 8.56
N SER A 45 -21.23 -34.27 8.09
CA SER A 45 -21.92 -33.32 7.19
C SER A 45 -22.28 -32.01 7.91
N HIS A 46 -22.66 -32.06 9.19
CA HIS A 46 -22.86 -30.86 9.99
C HIS A 46 -21.56 -30.06 10.15
N PHE A 47 -20.47 -30.73 10.51
CA PHE A 47 -19.15 -30.10 10.63
C PHE A 47 -18.64 -29.49 9.32
N SER A 48 -18.86 -30.18 8.18
CA SER A 48 -18.53 -29.66 6.85
C SER A 48 -19.30 -28.36 6.57
N SER A 49 -20.57 -28.30 6.96
CA SER A 49 -21.39 -27.09 6.85
C SER A 49 -20.85 -25.97 7.76
N GLU A 50 -20.38 -26.28 8.98
CA GLU A 50 -19.74 -25.28 9.85
C GLU A 50 -18.46 -24.71 9.25
N CYS A 51 -17.61 -25.56 8.65
CA CYS A 51 -16.41 -25.09 7.96
C CYS A 51 -16.76 -24.11 6.84
N GLN A 52 -17.80 -24.40 6.06
CA GLN A 52 -18.25 -23.51 4.99
C GLN A 52 -18.80 -22.19 5.54
N ARG A 53 -19.61 -22.23 6.62
CA ARG A 53 -20.14 -21.04 7.29
C ARG A 53 -19.04 -20.14 7.87
N LEU A 54 -18.02 -20.75 8.48
CA LEU A 54 -16.85 -20.04 9.02
C LEU A 54 -16.14 -19.23 7.92
N LEU A 55 -15.99 -19.81 6.73
CA LEU A 55 -15.32 -19.16 5.59
C LEU A 55 -16.20 -18.13 4.88
N ASN A 56 -17.52 -18.33 4.86
CA ASN A 56 -18.44 -17.36 4.26
C ASN A 56 -18.68 -16.13 5.15
N GLY A 57 -18.27 -16.19 6.43
CA GLY A 57 -18.44 -15.10 7.37
C GLY A 57 -19.86 -14.98 7.92
N ASP A 58 -20.65 -16.05 7.86
CA ASP A 58 -22.06 -16.06 8.29
C ASP A 58 -22.23 -16.03 9.82
N ASN A 59 -21.13 -16.19 10.58
CA ASN A 59 -21.11 -16.17 12.04
C ASN A 59 -20.22 -15.01 12.55
N GLU A 60 -20.52 -14.43 13.73
CA GLU A 60 -19.65 -13.49 14.49
C GLU A 60 -18.31 -14.10 14.97
N SER A 61 -17.85 -15.16 14.30
CA SER A 61 -16.62 -15.88 14.57
C SER A 61 -15.38 -15.00 14.34
N SER A 62 -14.33 -15.26 15.12
CA SER A 62 -13.03 -14.57 15.08
C SER A 62 -12.22 -14.83 13.81
N GLY A 63 -12.57 -15.85 13.00
CA GLY A 63 -11.82 -16.29 11.83
C GLY A 63 -11.59 -15.20 10.78
N PRO A 64 -12.66 -14.59 10.20
CA PRO A 64 -12.53 -13.51 9.22
C PRO A 64 -11.72 -12.30 9.72
N ARG A 65 -11.65 -12.08 11.05
CA ARG A 65 -10.87 -11.00 11.64
C ARG A 65 -9.36 -11.31 11.64
N GLY A 66 -9.00 -12.57 11.91
CA GLY A 66 -7.60 -13.03 11.88
C GLY A 66 -6.98 -12.87 10.50
N PHE A 67 -7.66 -13.33 9.45
CA PHE A 67 -7.16 -13.19 8.06
C PHE A 67 -7.07 -11.74 7.60
N ARG A 68 -8.02 -10.88 7.99
CA ARG A 68 -7.97 -9.44 7.66
C ARG A 68 -6.69 -8.77 8.18
N GLN A 69 -6.27 -9.09 9.40
CA GLN A 69 -5.04 -8.53 9.94
C GLN A 69 -3.81 -9.02 9.16
N ILE A 70 -3.74 -10.33 8.90
CA ILE A 70 -2.63 -10.94 8.14
C ILE A 70 -2.50 -10.31 6.75
N PHE A 71 -3.62 -10.12 6.04
CA PHE A 71 -3.61 -9.52 4.71
C PHE A 71 -3.32 -8.01 4.73
N SER A 72 -3.74 -7.31 5.78
CA SER A 72 -3.38 -5.89 5.98
C SER A 72 -1.87 -5.74 6.24
N ASP A 73 -1.30 -6.58 7.10
CA ASP A 73 0.14 -6.60 7.36
C ASP A 73 0.93 -6.90 6.08
N PHE A 74 0.50 -7.90 5.30
CA PHE A 74 1.09 -8.20 3.99
C PHE A 74 1.01 -7.01 3.03
N LYS A 75 -0.15 -6.34 2.93
CA LYS A 75 -0.29 -5.13 2.10
C LYS A 75 0.72 -4.07 2.52
N ASN A 76 0.89 -3.85 3.83
CA ASN A 76 1.84 -2.88 4.37
C ASN A 76 3.29 -3.27 4.04
N ASP A 77 3.64 -4.56 4.13
CA ASP A 77 4.97 -5.05 3.79
C ASP A 77 5.32 -4.80 2.31
N ILE A 78 4.37 -5.03 1.39
CA ILE A 78 4.56 -4.73 -0.03
C ILE A 78 4.65 -3.22 -0.26
N VAL A 79 3.74 -2.42 0.30
CA VAL A 79 3.76 -0.96 0.15
C VAL A 79 5.04 -0.35 0.70
N ALA A 80 5.58 -0.90 1.80
CA ALA A 80 6.83 -0.45 2.41
C ALA A 80 8.05 -0.60 1.47
N THR A 81 8.01 -1.50 0.49
CA THR A 81 9.07 -1.64 -0.52
C THR A 81 9.13 -0.47 -1.50
N THR A 82 8.05 0.32 -1.61
CA THR A 82 7.95 1.37 -2.63
C THR A 82 9.06 2.43 -2.44
N PRO A 83 9.88 2.72 -3.48
CA PRO A 83 11.02 3.61 -3.37
C PRO A 83 10.59 5.02 -2.97
N TYR A 84 11.38 5.67 -2.12
CA TYR A 84 11.10 7.05 -1.73
C TYR A 84 11.88 8.02 -2.62
N PHE A 85 11.35 8.34 -3.79
CA PHE A 85 12.01 9.27 -4.70
C PHE A 85 11.87 10.71 -4.25
N ILE A 86 13.00 11.42 -4.23
CA ILE A 86 13.07 12.86 -3.98
C ILE A 86 13.71 13.50 -5.22
N PRO A 87 13.00 14.38 -5.95
CA PRO A 87 13.50 14.97 -7.19
C PRO A 87 14.49 16.13 -6.89
N LEU A 88 15.60 15.83 -6.22
CA LEU A 88 16.73 16.74 -5.92
C LEU A 88 18.05 15.99 -6.20
N LEU A 89 19.19 16.69 -6.32
CA LEU A 89 20.46 16.03 -6.68
C LEU A 89 20.93 15.10 -5.56
N HIS A 90 21.03 15.63 -4.34
CA HIS A 90 21.57 14.89 -3.20
C HIS A 90 21.17 15.49 -1.85
N VAL A 91 21.54 14.81 -0.78
CA VAL A 91 21.24 15.17 0.62
C VAL A 91 21.64 16.60 0.99
N ASN A 92 22.70 17.17 0.41
CA ASN A 92 23.17 18.51 0.75
C ASN A 92 22.28 19.64 0.20
N ASP A 93 21.39 19.34 -0.75
CA ASP A 93 20.36 20.30 -1.21
C ASP A 93 19.18 20.38 -0.24
N LEU A 94 19.21 19.60 0.85
CA LEU A 94 18.14 19.48 1.81
C LEU A 94 18.52 20.03 3.17
N ASN A 95 17.64 20.85 3.72
CA ASN A 95 17.30 20.73 5.14
C ASN A 95 16.22 19.63 5.24
N ILE A 96 16.64 18.35 5.31
CA ILE A 96 15.79 17.14 5.15
C ILE A 96 14.55 17.17 6.06
N ALA A 97 14.63 17.88 7.19
CA ALA A 97 13.51 18.12 8.11
C ALA A 97 12.29 18.82 7.47
N SER A 98 12.44 19.44 6.29
CA SER A 98 11.38 20.24 5.64
C SER A 98 10.66 19.55 4.48
N VAL A 99 11.19 18.45 3.93
CA VAL A 99 10.55 17.74 2.82
C VAL A 99 9.62 16.66 3.37
N HIS A 100 8.32 16.93 3.29
CA HIS A 100 7.32 15.98 3.71
C HIS A 100 7.03 15.01 2.57
N ARG A 101 6.89 13.70 2.87
CA ARG A 101 6.63 12.67 1.84
C ARG A 101 5.40 12.96 0.98
N ARG A 102 4.36 13.54 1.57
CA ARG A 102 3.14 14.06 0.89
C ARG A 102 3.42 15.11 -0.19
N ASP A 103 4.56 15.79 -0.15
CA ASP A 103 4.94 16.78 -1.17
C ASP A 103 5.39 16.11 -2.47
N VAL A 104 5.81 14.83 -2.44
CA VAL A 104 6.37 14.11 -3.59
C VAL A 104 5.60 12.82 -3.94
N GLU A 105 4.85 12.23 -3.02
CA GLU A 105 3.97 11.09 -3.29
C GLU A 105 2.57 11.56 -3.72
N LEU A 106 1.88 10.71 -4.49
CA LEU A 106 0.47 10.93 -4.81
C LEU A 106 -0.40 10.59 -3.60
N ASP A 107 -1.40 11.42 -3.35
CA ASP A 107 -2.52 11.06 -2.48
C ASP A 107 -3.48 10.21 -3.31
N ASP A 108 -3.51 8.92 -3.01
CA ASP A 108 -4.36 7.93 -3.66
C ASP A 108 -5.64 7.64 -2.86
N GLY A 109 -5.94 8.42 -1.83
CA GLY A 109 -7.14 8.26 -1.00
C GLY A 109 -7.09 7.04 -0.07
N ASP A 110 -5.98 6.30 -0.07
CA ASP A 110 -5.73 5.19 0.83
C ASP A 110 -5.14 5.73 2.15
N ALA A 111 -6.02 6.17 3.04
CA ALA A 111 -5.64 6.72 4.35
C ALA A 111 -4.85 5.72 5.22
N GLU A 112 -4.85 4.44 4.86
CA GLU A 112 -4.10 3.36 5.51
C GLU A 112 -2.74 3.08 4.87
N ARG A 113 -2.31 3.83 3.84
CA ARG A 113 -0.99 3.63 3.22
C ARG A 113 0.12 3.99 4.23
N VAL A 114 0.54 3.02 5.04
CA VAL A 114 1.59 3.20 6.04
C VAL A 114 2.94 3.09 5.35
N TRP A 115 3.49 4.22 4.97
CA TRP A 115 4.87 4.27 4.52
C TRP A 115 5.83 3.96 5.67
N ALA A 116 6.77 3.05 5.45
CA ALA A 116 7.84 2.82 6.42
C ALA A 116 8.63 4.12 6.66
N ALA A 117 8.68 4.57 7.92
CA ALA A 117 9.45 5.75 8.34
C ALA A 117 10.96 5.60 8.01
N ALA A 118 11.42 4.37 7.79
CA ALA A 118 12.80 4.02 7.48
C ALA A 118 13.12 3.94 5.97
N ALA A 119 12.16 4.23 5.06
CA ALA A 119 12.42 4.15 3.63
C ALA A 119 13.55 5.11 3.23
N ARG A 120 14.66 4.56 2.72
CA ARG A 120 15.82 5.35 2.30
C ARG A 120 15.42 6.24 1.11
N PRO A 121 15.64 7.56 1.17
CA PRO A 121 15.38 8.44 0.05
C PRO A 121 16.33 8.11 -1.12
N VAL A 122 15.79 8.21 -2.33
CA VAL A 122 16.52 8.00 -3.59
C VAL A 122 16.47 9.31 -4.38
N PHE A 123 17.64 9.88 -4.64
CA PHE A 123 17.80 11.18 -5.27
C PHE A 123 18.10 11.09 -6.77
N PHE A 124 18.17 12.23 -7.45
CA PHE A 124 18.57 12.26 -8.86
C PHE A 124 19.96 11.66 -9.08
N ASP A 125 20.94 11.88 -8.20
CA ASP A 125 22.28 11.30 -8.39
C ASP A 125 22.26 9.76 -8.27
N ASP A 126 21.47 9.20 -7.36
CA ASP A 126 21.28 7.75 -7.24
C ASP A 126 20.64 7.18 -8.52
N VAL A 127 19.62 7.87 -9.04
CA VAL A 127 18.95 7.48 -10.29
C VAL A 127 19.87 7.62 -11.50
N SER A 128 20.63 8.71 -11.61
CA SER A 128 21.63 8.91 -12.67
C SER A 128 22.64 7.76 -12.66
N HIS A 129 23.18 7.43 -11.47
CA HIS A 129 24.14 6.34 -11.33
C HIS A 129 23.55 5.00 -11.77
N HIS A 130 22.29 4.71 -11.41
CA HIS A 130 21.60 3.50 -11.84
C HIS A 130 21.37 3.43 -13.35
N ILE A 131 20.96 4.55 -13.96
CA ILE A 131 20.78 4.66 -15.41
C ILE A 131 22.11 4.44 -16.12
N GLU A 132 23.18 5.12 -15.71
CA GLU A 132 24.52 5.03 -16.29
C GLU A 132 25.07 3.60 -16.23
N LYS A 133 24.90 2.91 -15.10
CA LYS A 133 25.28 1.50 -14.94
C LYS A 133 24.56 0.57 -15.91
N SER A 134 23.34 0.96 -16.31
CA SER A 134 22.47 0.20 -17.22
C SER A 134 22.61 0.61 -18.69
N MET A 135 23.42 1.65 -18.98
CA MET A 135 23.63 2.12 -20.35
C MET A 135 24.52 1.16 -21.13
N THR A 136 24.07 0.84 -22.36
CA THR A 136 24.85 0.05 -23.31
C THR A 136 25.02 0.80 -24.63
N ARG A 137 24.12 0.61 -25.61
CA ARG A 137 24.19 1.19 -26.95
C ARG A 137 23.05 2.19 -27.23
N GLU A 138 22.55 2.85 -26.19
CA GLU A 138 21.42 3.77 -26.29
C GLU A 138 21.81 5.10 -26.96
N LEU A 139 20.85 5.71 -27.65
CA LEU A 139 21.03 7.04 -28.22
C LEU A 139 21.07 8.10 -27.10
N PRO A 140 21.84 9.19 -27.27
CA PRO A 140 21.83 10.32 -26.35
C PRO A 140 20.39 10.80 -26.13
N GLY A 141 20.00 10.95 -24.86
CA GLY A 141 18.64 11.39 -24.53
C GLY A 141 17.72 10.29 -24.02
N ARG A 142 17.98 9.02 -24.35
CA ARG A 142 17.08 7.90 -24.01
C ARG A 142 17.49 7.20 -22.72
N ILE A 143 16.49 6.78 -21.96
CA ILE A 143 16.64 5.93 -20.79
C ILE A 143 16.59 4.47 -21.27
N PRO A 144 17.62 3.64 -21.02
CA PRO A 144 17.58 2.23 -21.36
C PRO A 144 16.39 1.55 -20.67
N TYR A 145 15.59 0.77 -21.41
CA TYR A 145 14.45 0.06 -20.82
C TYR A 145 14.90 -0.87 -19.67
N ILE A 146 16.06 -1.51 -19.84
CA ILE A 146 16.65 -2.40 -18.83
C ILE A 146 16.90 -1.70 -17.49
N ALA A 147 17.18 -0.40 -17.48
CA ALA A 147 17.39 0.36 -16.24
C ALA A 147 16.13 0.37 -15.36
N LYS A 148 14.94 0.49 -16.00
CA LYS A 148 13.65 0.47 -15.29
C LYS A 148 13.37 -0.94 -14.77
N VAL A 149 13.61 -1.95 -15.62
CA VAL A 149 13.37 -3.35 -15.27
C VAL A 149 14.20 -3.78 -14.06
N THR A 150 15.50 -3.49 -14.06
CA THR A 150 16.38 -3.87 -12.94
C THR A 150 15.99 -3.16 -11.65
N PHE A 151 15.63 -1.88 -11.72
CA PHE A 151 15.20 -1.12 -10.52
C PHE A 151 13.90 -1.66 -9.93
N ILE A 152 12.92 -1.98 -10.80
CA ILE A 152 11.65 -2.58 -10.38
C ILE A 152 11.91 -3.94 -9.72
N GLN A 153 12.73 -4.79 -10.33
CA GLN A 153 13.08 -6.10 -9.78
C GLN A 153 13.80 -5.99 -8.43
N GLU A 154 14.75 -5.06 -8.29
CA GLU A 154 15.44 -4.78 -7.03
C GLU A 154 14.47 -4.35 -5.91
N THR A 155 13.42 -3.62 -6.28
CA THR A 155 12.35 -3.23 -5.35
C THR A 155 11.48 -4.42 -4.93
N GLN A 156 11.22 -5.34 -5.85
CA GLN A 156 10.32 -6.49 -5.63
C GLN A 156 11.00 -7.70 -4.96
N VAL A 157 12.30 -7.64 -4.65
CA VAL A 157 13.06 -8.79 -4.10
C VAL A 157 12.41 -9.38 -2.85
N SER A 158 11.94 -8.54 -1.92
CA SER A 158 11.33 -8.99 -0.66
C SER A 158 9.88 -9.44 -0.78
N TRP A 159 9.25 -9.30 -1.95
CA TRP A 159 7.83 -9.66 -2.12
C TRP A 159 7.60 -11.15 -1.94
N LYS A 160 8.55 -11.98 -2.39
CA LYS A 160 8.51 -13.44 -2.18
C LYS A 160 8.49 -13.80 -0.69
N ASP A 161 9.35 -13.16 0.10
CA ASP A 161 9.47 -13.43 1.52
C ASP A 161 8.21 -12.97 2.26
N ALA A 162 7.68 -11.78 1.93
CA ALA A 162 6.42 -11.27 2.46
C ALA A 162 5.22 -12.19 2.11
N THR A 163 5.16 -12.73 0.89
CA THR A 163 4.13 -13.70 0.49
C THR A 163 4.24 -15.00 1.28
N THR A 164 5.46 -15.49 1.49
CA THR A 164 5.70 -16.73 2.25
C THR A 164 5.28 -16.55 3.71
N ASP A 165 5.67 -15.45 4.36
CA ASP A 165 5.29 -15.14 5.74
C ASP A 165 3.76 -14.96 5.89
N CYS A 166 3.12 -14.23 4.95
CA CYS A 166 1.66 -14.10 4.88
C CYS A 166 0.97 -15.47 4.77
N PHE A 167 1.50 -16.36 3.92
CA PHE A 167 0.97 -17.70 3.72
C PHE A 167 1.11 -18.56 4.98
N ASP A 168 2.30 -18.58 5.60
CA ASP A 168 2.58 -19.40 6.79
C ASP A 168 1.73 -18.94 7.99
N LYS A 169 1.55 -17.63 8.16
CA LYS A 169 0.61 -17.05 9.15
C LYS A 169 -0.83 -17.47 8.85
N SER A 170 -1.24 -17.50 7.59
CA SER A 170 -2.58 -17.91 7.17
C SER A 170 -2.84 -19.40 7.45
N VAL A 171 -1.87 -20.27 7.15
CA VAL A 171 -1.95 -21.71 7.46
C VAL A 171 -2.03 -21.93 8.97
N THR A 172 -1.20 -21.23 9.75
CA THR A 172 -1.21 -21.33 11.21
C THR A 172 -2.54 -20.87 11.80
N CYS A 173 -3.05 -19.73 11.35
CA CYS A 173 -4.35 -19.21 11.76
C CYS A 173 -5.48 -20.20 11.43
N PHE A 174 -5.48 -20.75 10.22
CA PHE A 174 -6.49 -21.72 9.81
C PHE A 174 -6.41 -23.03 10.60
N ALA A 175 -5.20 -23.53 10.87
CA ALA A 175 -5.00 -24.72 11.68
C ALA A 175 -5.58 -24.56 13.10
N HIS A 176 -5.38 -23.41 13.74
CA HIS A 176 -5.98 -23.11 15.04
C HIS A 176 -7.51 -23.05 14.98
N LEU A 177 -8.08 -22.38 13.98
CA LEU A 177 -9.53 -22.31 13.79
C LEU A 177 -10.16 -23.69 13.56
N LEU A 178 -9.49 -24.54 12.79
CA LEU A 178 -9.93 -25.93 12.57
C LEU A 178 -9.84 -26.73 13.86
N ALA A 179 -8.79 -26.57 14.64
CA ALA A 179 -8.64 -27.27 15.91
C ALA A 179 -9.75 -26.92 16.90
N ASP A 180 -10.02 -25.61 17.06
CA ASP A 180 -11.11 -25.12 17.90
C ASP A 180 -12.48 -25.67 17.45
N LEU A 181 -12.71 -25.74 16.14
CA LEU A 181 -13.96 -26.26 15.56
C LEU A 181 -14.10 -27.78 15.76
N VAL A 182 -13.00 -28.53 15.67
CA VAL A 182 -13.01 -29.98 15.96
C VAL A 182 -13.32 -30.21 17.44
N ASP A 183 -12.70 -29.44 18.32
CA ASP A 183 -12.89 -29.59 19.77
C ASP A 183 -14.32 -29.20 20.18
N SER A 184 -14.93 -28.18 19.55
CA SER A 184 -16.33 -27.81 19.81
C SER A 184 -17.35 -28.86 19.34
N ASN A 185 -17.07 -29.54 18.21
CA ASN A 185 -18.04 -30.44 17.59
C ASN A 185 -17.84 -31.91 17.99
N PHE A 186 -16.60 -32.33 18.23
CA PHE A 186 -16.23 -33.72 18.49
C PHE A 186 -15.59 -33.93 19.86
N GLY A 187 -15.46 -32.90 20.70
CA GLY A 187 -14.85 -33.02 22.03
C GLY A 187 -15.52 -34.03 22.98
N GLN A 188 -16.76 -34.44 22.68
CA GLN A 188 -17.46 -35.52 23.40
C GLN A 188 -16.93 -36.92 23.06
N PHE A 189 -16.24 -37.08 21.93
CA PHE A 189 -15.77 -38.33 21.36
C PHE A 189 -14.25 -38.25 21.11
N PRO A 190 -13.40 -38.50 22.12
CA PRO A 190 -11.96 -38.25 22.02
C PRO A 190 -11.28 -39.08 20.94
N VAL A 191 -11.74 -40.32 20.71
CA VAL A 191 -11.20 -41.20 19.65
C VAL A 191 -11.53 -40.64 18.27
N LEU A 192 -12.77 -40.19 18.06
CA LEU A 192 -13.20 -39.56 16.81
C LEU A 192 -12.48 -38.23 16.57
N ALA A 193 -12.37 -37.38 17.59
CA ALA A 193 -11.68 -36.11 17.49
C ALA A 193 -10.21 -36.29 17.08
N ALA A 194 -9.49 -37.24 17.70
CA ALA A 194 -8.11 -37.55 17.34
C ALA A 194 -7.95 -38.03 15.89
N ALA A 195 -8.86 -38.89 15.42
CA ALA A 195 -8.88 -39.35 14.04
C ALA A 195 -9.13 -38.19 13.05
N ILE A 196 -10.10 -37.32 13.34
CA ILE A 196 -10.42 -36.14 12.52
C ILE A 196 -9.25 -35.16 12.48
N HIS A 197 -8.62 -34.87 13.63
CA HIS A 197 -7.43 -34.04 13.72
C HIS A 197 -6.27 -34.56 12.86
N GLN A 198 -6.11 -35.89 12.74
CA GLN A 198 -5.09 -36.48 11.87
C GLN A 198 -5.44 -36.27 10.39
N VAL A 199 -6.67 -36.60 10.00
CA VAL A 199 -7.16 -36.44 8.62
C VAL A 199 -7.06 -34.98 8.16
N PHE A 200 -7.38 -34.02 9.04
CA PHE A 200 -7.28 -32.61 8.71
C PHE A 200 -5.87 -32.09 8.61
N ARG A 201 -4.93 -32.57 9.44
CA ARG A 201 -3.53 -32.21 9.27
C ARG A 201 -3.00 -32.65 7.91
N GLU A 202 -3.37 -33.83 7.45
CA GLU A 202 -2.99 -34.36 6.13
C GLU A 202 -3.67 -33.60 4.99
N LEU A 203 -4.97 -33.32 5.11
CA LEU A 203 -5.69 -32.53 4.11
C LEU A 203 -5.15 -31.10 4.02
N LEU A 204 -4.94 -30.45 5.17
CA LEU A 204 -4.36 -29.10 5.25
C LEU A 204 -2.96 -29.06 4.64
N HIS A 205 -2.14 -30.08 4.91
CA HIS A 205 -0.81 -30.17 4.29
C HIS A 205 -0.91 -30.24 2.76
N THR A 206 -1.80 -31.08 2.24
CA THR A 206 -2.01 -31.28 0.80
C THR A 206 -2.53 -30.00 0.13
N THR A 207 -3.54 -29.35 0.70
CA THR A 207 -4.07 -28.08 0.16
C THR A 207 -3.04 -26.96 0.27
N SER A 208 -2.24 -26.94 1.33
CA SER A 208 -1.17 -25.95 1.50
C SER A 208 -0.09 -26.09 0.42
N GLN A 209 0.35 -27.30 0.09
CA GLN A 209 1.31 -27.53 -1.00
C GLN A 209 0.78 -27.04 -2.35
N ASN A 210 -0.49 -27.30 -2.64
CA ASN A 210 -1.13 -26.83 -3.86
C ASN A 210 -1.22 -25.30 -3.91
N ALA A 211 -1.60 -24.66 -2.79
CA ALA A 211 -1.66 -23.21 -2.68
C ALA A 211 -0.27 -22.56 -2.83
N GLN A 212 0.77 -23.14 -2.22
CA GLN A 212 2.16 -22.68 -2.38
C GLN A 212 2.62 -22.75 -3.83
N ALA A 213 2.28 -23.82 -4.55
CA ALA A 213 2.62 -23.95 -5.97
C ALA A 213 1.94 -22.86 -6.83
N GLN A 214 0.68 -22.52 -6.52
CA GLN A 214 -0.02 -21.43 -7.21
C GLN A 214 0.58 -20.06 -6.88
N LEU A 215 0.92 -19.80 -5.61
CA LEU A 215 1.59 -18.56 -5.21
C LEU A 215 2.98 -18.42 -5.84
N ALA A 216 3.73 -19.50 -5.98
CA ALA A 216 5.02 -19.50 -6.67
C ALA A 216 4.89 -19.05 -8.12
N ASN A 217 3.85 -19.50 -8.83
CA ASN A 217 3.56 -19.05 -10.20
C ASN A 217 3.23 -17.55 -10.23
N ILE A 218 2.41 -17.06 -9.29
CA ILE A 218 2.06 -15.63 -9.20
C ILE A 218 3.30 -14.77 -8.96
N ILE A 219 4.17 -15.18 -8.04
CA ILE A 219 5.44 -14.48 -7.79
C ILE A 219 6.29 -14.46 -9.05
N GLU A 220 6.37 -15.57 -9.78
CA GLU A 220 7.10 -15.62 -11.05
C GLU A 220 6.51 -14.66 -12.09
N TYR A 221 5.19 -14.58 -12.22
CA TYR A 221 4.54 -13.68 -13.18
C TYR A 221 4.71 -12.20 -12.82
N GLU A 222 4.61 -11.86 -11.53
CA GLU A 222 4.56 -10.47 -11.07
C GLU A 222 5.93 -9.84 -10.80
N CYS A 223 6.94 -10.66 -10.46
CA CYS A 223 8.26 -10.18 -10.07
C CYS A 223 9.35 -10.42 -11.13
N ARG A 224 9.14 -11.33 -12.10
CA ARG A 224 10.18 -11.69 -13.07
C ARG A 224 10.32 -10.68 -14.20
N TRP A 225 9.21 -10.21 -14.78
CA TRP A 225 9.23 -9.30 -15.93
C TRP A 225 8.17 -8.22 -15.79
N PRO A 226 8.56 -6.93 -15.69
CA PRO A 226 7.59 -5.85 -15.60
C PRO A 226 6.68 -5.79 -16.82
N TYR A 227 5.38 -6.02 -16.61
CA TYR A 227 4.37 -6.02 -17.64
C TYR A 227 3.02 -5.56 -17.08
N THR A 228 2.28 -4.79 -17.87
CA THR A 228 0.92 -4.38 -17.54
C THR A 228 0.13 -4.21 -18.83
N GLN A 229 -1.17 -4.50 -18.77
CA GLN A 229 -2.14 -4.12 -19.81
C GLN A 229 -2.91 -2.84 -19.45
N HIS A 230 -2.68 -2.30 -18.25
CA HIS A 230 -3.27 -1.06 -17.79
C HIS A 230 -2.48 0.14 -18.33
N ASP A 231 -2.41 0.27 -19.66
CA ASP A 231 -1.61 1.29 -20.34
C ASP A 231 -2.10 2.71 -20.02
N ASP A 232 -3.41 2.92 -20.05
CA ASP A 232 -4.03 4.22 -19.75
C ASP A 232 -3.78 4.65 -18.30
N ASP A 233 -3.93 3.72 -17.34
CA ASP A 233 -3.66 3.99 -15.93
C ASP A 233 -2.17 4.27 -15.69
N LEU A 234 -1.28 3.55 -16.37
CA LEU A 234 0.17 3.75 -16.29
C LEU A 234 0.55 5.15 -16.78
N LEU A 235 0.01 5.56 -17.94
CA LEU A 235 0.25 6.89 -18.50
C LEU A 235 -0.31 7.99 -17.59
N LEU A 236 -1.51 7.81 -17.05
CA LEU A 236 -2.13 8.74 -16.12
C LEU A 236 -1.32 8.89 -14.83
N LEU A 237 -0.92 7.77 -14.21
CA LEU A 237 -0.10 7.80 -12.99
C LEU A 237 1.24 8.47 -13.24
N ARG A 238 1.91 8.14 -14.36
CA ARG A 238 3.17 8.78 -14.77
C ARG A 238 3.00 10.29 -14.88
N GLU A 239 1.95 10.76 -15.56
CA GLU A 239 1.69 12.21 -15.71
C GLU A 239 1.42 12.89 -14.36
N ARG A 240 0.67 12.22 -13.47
CA ARG A 240 0.41 12.69 -12.10
C ARG A 240 1.71 12.81 -11.29
N TYR A 241 2.57 11.79 -11.32
CA TYR A 241 3.88 11.83 -10.65
C TYR A 241 4.78 12.93 -11.23
N MET A 242 4.85 13.05 -12.56
CA MET A 242 5.61 14.13 -13.20
C MET A 242 5.14 15.52 -12.78
N THR A 243 3.82 15.72 -12.75
CA THR A 243 3.23 16.99 -12.29
C THR A 243 3.59 17.25 -10.83
N LYS A 244 3.48 16.23 -9.98
CA LYS A 244 3.85 16.32 -8.56
C LYS A 244 5.32 16.74 -8.39
N TYR A 245 6.25 16.07 -9.06
CA TYR A 245 7.68 16.41 -8.99
C TYR A 245 7.99 17.81 -9.52
N LYS A 246 7.35 18.24 -10.61
CA LYS A 246 7.48 19.62 -11.12
C LYS A 246 6.98 20.66 -10.13
N THR A 247 5.80 20.43 -9.53
CA THR A 247 5.23 21.36 -8.54
C THR A 247 6.11 21.45 -7.30
N PHE A 248 6.66 20.32 -6.85
CA PHE A 248 7.63 20.27 -5.77
C PHE A 248 8.89 21.10 -6.08
N LEU A 249 9.50 20.89 -7.24
CA LEU A 249 10.70 21.62 -7.67
C LEU A 249 10.47 23.13 -7.81
N ARG A 250 9.30 23.55 -8.34
CA ARG A 250 8.91 24.96 -8.41
C ARG A 250 8.87 25.57 -7.01
N ARG A 251 8.19 24.91 -6.07
CA ARG A 251 8.12 25.34 -4.66
C ARG A 251 9.49 25.45 -4.01
N GLN A 252 10.39 24.49 -4.24
CA GLN A 252 11.75 24.54 -3.69
C GLN A 252 12.55 25.73 -4.23
N ARG A 253 12.41 26.06 -5.52
CA ARG A 253 13.03 27.25 -6.11
C ARG A 253 12.52 28.54 -5.49
N ASP A 254 11.21 28.66 -5.31
CA ASP A 254 10.58 29.85 -4.73
C ASP A 254 11.04 30.07 -3.27
N LEU A 255 11.20 28.99 -2.51
CA LEU A 255 11.74 29.03 -1.15
C LEU A 255 13.21 29.48 -1.13
N ASN A 256 14.04 28.96 -2.02
CA ASN A 256 15.46 29.36 -2.13
C ASN A 256 15.60 30.85 -2.51
N LEU A 257 14.79 31.34 -3.46
CA LEU A 257 14.77 32.76 -3.85
C LEU A 257 14.37 33.67 -2.68
N SER A 258 13.37 33.25 -1.91
CA SER A 258 12.89 34.00 -0.75
C SER A 258 13.92 34.07 0.38
N GLN A 259 14.76 33.04 0.54
CA GLN A 259 15.86 33.03 1.52
C GLN A 259 17.02 33.94 1.07
N SER A 260 17.39 33.93 -0.22
CA SER A 260 18.43 34.83 -0.74
C SER A 260 18.05 36.31 -0.66
N ASP A 261 16.76 36.64 -0.77
CA ASP A 261 16.24 38.01 -0.63
C ASP A 261 16.17 38.49 0.83
N GLN A 262 16.22 37.58 1.81
CA GLN A 262 16.29 37.90 3.23
C GLN A 262 17.74 38.09 3.70
N ASP A 263 18.68 37.26 3.23
CA ASP A 263 20.11 37.40 3.55
C ASP A 263 20.74 38.69 3.00
N GLN A 264 20.18 39.27 1.92
CA GLN A 264 20.62 40.58 1.40
C GLN A 264 20.03 41.79 2.15
N ARG A 265 19.08 41.58 3.08
CA ARG A 265 18.38 42.67 3.80
C ARG A 265 18.88 42.93 5.21
N ASP A 266 19.97 42.31 5.64
CA ASP A 266 20.66 42.63 6.91
C ASP A 266 21.85 43.60 6.68
N PRO A 267 21.73 44.90 7.04
CA PRO A 267 22.81 45.86 6.91
C PRO A 267 23.66 45.89 8.19
N THR A 268 24.29 44.78 8.58
CA THR A 268 25.31 44.82 9.65
C THR A 268 26.44 43.82 9.41
N SER A 269 27.41 44.18 8.56
CA SER A 269 28.82 43.83 8.77
C SER A 269 29.73 44.65 7.86
N SER A 270 30.85 45.07 8.43
CA SER A 270 31.83 46.03 7.94
C SER A 270 32.58 45.63 6.66
N GLY A 271 32.76 46.61 5.78
CA GLY A 271 33.96 46.88 4.97
C GLY A 271 34.70 45.73 4.28
N SER A 272 34.51 45.60 2.96
CA SER A 272 35.62 45.29 2.06
C SER A 272 35.37 45.91 0.69
N ASP A 273 36.22 46.87 0.33
CA ASP A 273 36.37 47.39 -1.03
C ASP A 273 36.61 46.26 -2.03
N TYR A 274 35.70 46.09 -2.99
CA TYR A 274 36.03 45.46 -4.27
C TYR A 274 35.43 46.32 -5.40
N PRO A 275 36.22 46.67 -6.43
CA PRO A 275 35.76 47.55 -7.49
C PRO A 275 34.83 46.79 -8.44
N ALA A 276 33.68 47.40 -8.72
CA ALA A 276 32.76 47.00 -9.78
C ALA A 276 33.41 47.26 -11.15
N SER A 277 34.21 46.32 -11.65
CA SER A 277 34.75 46.40 -13.00
C SER A 277 35.01 45.03 -13.63
N VAL A 278 33.97 44.25 -13.93
CA VAL A 278 33.96 43.35 -15.10
C VAL A 278 32.50 43.13 -15.51
N PHE A 279 32.00 43.89 -16.47
CA PHE A 279 31.12 43.44 -17.56
C PHE A 279 30.71 44.68 -18.38
N GLN A 280 31.66 45.18 -19.17
CA GLN A 280 31.39 46.19 -20.19
C GLN A 280 32.09 45.79 -21.48
N SER A 281 31.36 45.09 -22.35
CA SER A 281 31.58 44.91 -23.79
C SER A 281 30.64 43.76 -24.20
N THR A 282 29.62 43.93 -25.04
CA THR A 282 29.61 44.58 -26.34
C THR A 282 28.17 44.78 -26.79
N LEU A 283 27.79 46.00 -27.17
CA LEU A 283 26.87 46.30 -28.28
C LEU A 283 27.02 47.79 -28.59
N ALA A 284 28.19 48.15 -29.14
CA ALA A 284 28.36 49.39 -29.87
C ALA A 284 28.14 49.06 -31.34
N ASN A 285 27.00 49.49 -31.89
CA ASN A 285 26.85 49.95 -33.28
C ASN A 285 25.39 50.33 -33.53
N ALA A 286 25.11 51.63 -33.60
CA ALA A 286 24.45 52.27 -34.74
C ALA A 286 23.98 53.71 -34.41
N HIS A 287 24.66 54.67 -35.04
CA HIS A 287 24.14 55.96 -35.54
C HIS A 287 23.66 57.05 -34.55
N ASP A 288 24.64 57.83 -34.12
CA ASP A 288 24.77 59.28 -34.35
C ASP A 288 23.64 59.98 -35.15
N VAL A 289 22.83 60.79 -34.45
CA VAL A 289 22.22 62.03 -34.98
C VAL A 289 22.26 63.10 -33.90
N GLN A 290 23.06 64.12 -34.18
CA GLN A 290 23.26 65.34 -33.40
C GLN A 290 22.14 66.37 -33.66
N ARG A 291 21.53 66.93 -32.60
CA ARG A 291 21.08 68.35 -32.56
C ARG A 291 20.72 68.84 -31.16
N GLN A 292 21.01 70.12 -30.96
CA GLN A 292 21.16 70.91 -29.74
C GLN A 292 19.84 71.34 -29.10
N GLY A 293 19.87 71.64 -27.79
CA GLY A 293 19.04 72.70 -27.19
C GLY A 293 18.37 72.39 -25.85
N GLU A 294 18.95 72.93 -24.77
CA GLU A 294 18.28 73.52 -23.60
C GLU A 294 17.58 72.63 -22.54
N GLY A 295 18.17 72.62 -21.33
CA GLY A 295 17.49 73.04 -20.10
C GLY A 295 16.52 72.08 -19.39
N LEU A 296 17.00 71.48 -18.29
CA LEU A 296 16.28 71.26 -17.02
C LEU A 296 15.01 70.38 -17.04
N SER A 297 15.16 69.10 -16.67
CA SER A 297 14.49 68.49 -15.51
C SER A 297 14.99 67.05 -15.37
N ASP A 298 15.72 66.78 -14.28
CA ASP A 298 16.08 65.43 -13.87
C ASP A 298 14.82 64.70 -13.42
N GLY A 299 14.52 63.59 -14.09
CA GLY A 299 13.27 62.85 -13.98
C GLY A 299 13.42 61.46 -14.55
N GLY A 300 14.52 60.78 -14.20
CA GLY A 300 14.62 59.33 -14.40
C GLY A 300 13.62 58.62 -13.47
N PRO A 301 12.90 57.58 -13.94
CA PRO A 301 12.03 56.82 -13.06
C PRO A 301 12.91 56.07 -12.05
N THR A 302 12.79 56.46 -10.79
CA THR A 302 13.19 55.65 -9.64
C THR A 302 12.59 54.25 -9.78
N LEU A 303 13.46 53.25 -9.97
CA LEU A 303 13.12 51.85 -9.84
C LEU A 303 12.83 51.57 -8.37
N SER A 304 11.59 51.83 -7.95
CA SER A 304 11.06 51.33 -6.69
C SER A 304 11.05 49.81 -6.74
N SER A 305 11.76 49.17 -5.80
CA SER A 305 11.75 47.74 -5.54
C SER A 305 10.38 47.31 -5.05
N THR A 306 9.43 47.19 -5.97
CA THR A 306 8.12 46.59 -5.72
C THR A 306 8.27 45.11 -6.03
N THR A 307 8.14 44.24 -5.02
CA THR A 307 8.06 42.80 -5.20
C THR A 307 6.86 42.49 -6.10
N MET A 308 7.11 42.24 -7.39
CA MET A 308 6.08 41.90 -8.35
C MET A 308 5.62 40.47 -8.10
N ASN A 309 4.31 40.23 -8.05
CA ASN A 309 3.78 38.86 -8.08
C ASN A 309 4.11 38.21 -9.44
N GLN A 310 4.29 36.89 -9.47
CA GLN A 310 4.73 36.13 -10.66
C GLN A 310 3.94 36.50 -11.94
N GLY A 311 2.61 36.63 -11.85
CA GLY A 311 1.78 37.03 -13.00
C GLY A 311 2.03 38.45 -13.51
N GLN A 312 2.49 39.38 -12.66
CA GLN A 312 2.87 40.74 -13.08
C GLN A 312 4.25 40.76 -13.74
N ALA A 313 5.17 39.90 -13.29
CA ALA A 313 6.48 39.73 -13.92
C ALA A 313 6.33 39.07 -15.31
N ASP A 314 5.44 38.11 -15.43
CA ASP A 314 5.10 37.41 -16.67
C ASP A 314 4.50 38.35 -17.73
N ASP A 315 3.54 39.20 -17.34
CA ASP A 315 2.96 40.22 -18.23
C ASP A 315 3.99 41.29 -18.65
N ALA A 316 4.87 41.70 -17.73
CA ALA A 316 5.95 42.63 -18.03
C ALA A 316 6.95 42.05 -19.05
N LEU A 317 7.32 40.77 -18.89
CA LEU A 317 8.22 40.06 -19.80
C LEU A 317 7.61 39.89 -21.20
N LEU A 318 6.33 39.52 -21.30
CA LEU A 318 5.62 39.44 -22.57
C LEU A 318 5.52 40.82 -23.26
N GLY A 319 5.33 41.89 -22.49
CA GLY A 319 5.36 43.26 -23.00
C GLY A 319 6.71 43.65 -23.61
N LEU A 320 7.81 43.31 -22.94
CA LEU A 320 9.17 43.54 -23.43
C LEU A 320 9.47 42.74 -24.71
N LEU A 321 9.03 41.47 -24.78
CA LEU A 321 9.23 40.63 -25.96
C LEU A 321 8.46 41.16 -27.18
N ARG A 322 7.24 41.66 -26.99
CA ARG A 322 6.47 42.34 -28.05
C ARG A 322 7.18 43.60 -28.55
N GLN A 323 7.74 44.41 -27.65
CA GLN A 323 8.51 45.61 -28.05
C GLN A 323 9.76 45.26 -28.88
N MET A 324 10.32 44.06 -28.69
CA MET A 324 11.46 43.54 -29.45
C MET A 324 11.03 42.84 -30.76
N GLY A 325 9.75 42.92 -31.15
CA GLY A 325 9.22 42.37 -32.40
C GLY A 325 8.74 40.92 -32.32
N TYR A 326 8.64 40.34 -31.11
CA TYR A 326 8.13 38.99 -30.90
C TYR A 326 6.64 38.99 -30.52
N ASP A 327 5.78 39.35 -31.48
CA ASP A 327 4.36 39.61 -31.23
C ASP A 327 3.49 38.38 -30.97
N ARG A 328 4.00 37.18 -31.31
CA ARG A 328 3.24 35.92 -31.27
C ARG A 328 3.67 34.96 -30.14
N ILE A 329 4.61 35.37 -29.29
CA ILE A 329 5.06 34.55 -28.17
C ILE A 329 4.00 34.60 -27.05
N THR A 330 3.53 33.44 -26.65
CA THR A 330 2.62 33.28 -25.51
C THR A 330 3.38 32.86 -24.24
N LEU A 331 2.72 32.94 -23.09
CA LEU A 331 3.31 32.43 -21.83
C LEU A 331 3.72 30.95 -21.95
N ASP A 332 2.91 30.15 -22.66
CA ASP A 332 3.19 28.73 -22.96
C ASP A 332 4.47 28.55 -23.79
N ASP A 333 4.80 29.51 -24.66
CA ASP A 333 6.04 29.49 -25.42
C ASP A 333 7.25 29.89 -24.58
N LEU A 334 7.07 30.73 -23.56
CA LEU A 334 8.10 31.03 -22.56
C LEU A 334 8.37 29.83 -21.65
N GLU A 335 7.36 29.01 -21.37
CA GLU A 335 7.56 27.75 -20.65
C GLU A 335 8.45 26.78 -21.45
N LYS A 336 8.41 26.81 -22.80
CA LYS A 336 9.29 26.03 -23.69
C LYS A 336 10.73 26.55 -23.73
N LEU A 337 10.95 27.83 -23.38
CA LEU A 337 12.27 28.46 -23.31
C LEU A 337 12.98 28.20 -21.97
N ARG A 338 12.25 27.75 -20.94
CA ARG A 338 12.90 27.21 -19.74
C ARG A 338 13.70 26.00 -20.20
N LEU A 339 15.01 26.03 -20.02
CA LEU A 339 15.83 24.83 -20.24
C LEU A 339 15.13 23.67 -19.55
N PRO A 340 14.94 22.52 -20.22
CA PRO A 340 14.52 21.31 -19.53
C PRO A 340 15.43 21.21 -18.30
N ASP A 341 14.84 21.11 -17.11
CA ASP A 341 15.62 20.87 -15.90
C ASP A 341 16.65 19.80 -16.27
N SER A 342 17.94 20.04 -16.04
CA SER A 342 19.01 19.19 -16.61
C SER A 342 18.89 17.71 -16.25
N ARG A 343 17.97 17.40 -15.31
CA ARG A 343 17.60 16.11 -14.75
C ARG A 343 16.19 15.62 -15.12
N TRP A 344 15.63 16.08 -16.24
CA TRP A 344 14.31 15.64 -16.73
C TRP A 344 14.22 14.11 -16.86
N LYS A 345 15.30 13.47 -17.31
CA LYS A 345 15.34 12.01 -17.55
C LYS A 345 15.21 11.23 -16.25
N GLU A 346 15.86 11.68 -15.20
CA GLU A 346 15.82 11.08 -13.88
C GLU A 346 14.41 11.22 -13.30
N MET A 347 13.77 12.38 -13.48
CA MET A 347 12.37 12.58 -13.08
C MET A 347 11.41 11.67 -13.86
N GLU A 348 11.60 11.54 -15.17
CA GLU A 348 10.83 10.63 -16.02
C GLU A 348 11.00 9.17 -15.58
N PHE A 349 12.23 8.77 -15.27
CA PHE A 349 12.53 7.46 -14.72
C PHE A 349 11.79 7.22 -13.40
N MET A 350 11.89 8.15 -12.45
CA MET A 350 11.21 8.06 -11.15
C MET A 350 9.70 7.90 -11.32
N ALA A 351 9.09 8.72 -12.19
CA ALA A 351 7.65 8.69 -12.45
C ALA A 351 7.20 7.38 -13.11
N ASP A 352 7.95 6.88 -14.10
CA ASP A 352 7.64 5.63 -14.79
C ASP A 352 7.71 4.43 -13.84
N VAL A 353 8.78 4.34 -13.06
CA VAL A 353 8.97 3.27 -12.07
C VAL A 353 7.87 3.31 -11.01
N LYS A 354 7.55 4.51 -10.49
CA LYS A 354 6.47 4.69 -9.52
C LYS A 354 5.10 4.30 -10.05
N ALA A 355 4.76 4.77 -11.24
CA ALA A 355 3.49 4.44 -11.88
C ALA A 355 3.32 2.93 -12.04
N TYR A 356 4.38 2.23 -12.49
CA TYR A 356 4.34 0.78 -12.61
C TYR A 356 4.19 0.10 -11.25
N LEU A 357 4.99 0.48 -10.24
CA LEU A 357 4.95 -0.15 -8.92
C LEU A 357 3.62 0.07 -8.20
N ASP A 358 2.96 1.22 -8.39
CA ASP A 358 1.62 1.45 -7.85
C ASP A 358 0.58 0.48 -8.43
N ILE A 359 0.64 0.20 -9.73
CA ILE A 359 -0.25 -0.76 -10.38
C ILE A 359 0.09 -2.18 -9.92
N ALA A 360 1.37 -2.55 -9.98
CA ALA A 360 1.84 -3.89 -9.66
C ALA A 360 1.58 -4.25 -8.20
N SER A 361 1.86 -3.34 -7.26
CA SER A 361 1.62 -3.57 -5.82
C SER A 361 0.14 -3.80 -5.53
N LYS A 362 -0.77 -2.98 -6.08
CA LYS A 362 -2.22 -3.16 -5.92
C LYS A 362 -2.67 -4.53 -6.42
N ARG A 363 -2.26 -4.90 -7.64
CA ARG A 363 -2.58 -6.21 -8.22
C ARG A 363 -2.04 -7.36 -7.37
N PHE A 364 -0.80 -7.23 -6.89
CA PHE A 364 -0.15 -8.24 -6.07
C PHE A 364 -0.81 -8.40 -4.70
N THR A 365 -1.18 -7.29 -4.06
CA THR A 365 -1.88 -7.28 -2.76
C THR A 365 -3.30 -7.82 -2.82
N ASP A 366 -3.92 -7.82 -4.00
CA ASP A 366 -5.24 -8.44 -4.20
C ASP A 366 -5.11 -9.93 -4.53
N VAL A 367 -4.26 -10.29 -5.49
CA VAL A 367 -4.20 -11.65 -6.03
C VAL A 367 -3.65 -12.67 -5.02
N VAL A 368 -2.72 -12.27 -4.15
CA VAL A 368 -2.13 -13.16 -3.14
C VAL A 368 -3.17 -13.59 -2.10
N PRO A 369 -3.86 -12.68 -1.38
CA PRO A 369 -4.95 -13.05 -0.48
C PRO A 369 -6.08 -13.84 -1.16
N MET A 370 -6.46 -13.47 -2.40
CA MET A 370 -7.46 -14.22 -3.16
C MET A 370 -7.03 -15.67 -3.44
N THR A 371 -5.75 -15.88 -3.71
CA THR A 371 -5.17 -17.21 -3.92
C THR A 371 -5.16 -18.01 -2.63
N VAL A 372 -4.82 -17.39 -1.49
CA VAL A 372 -4.91 -18.03 -0.18
C VAL A 372 -6.36 -18.44 0.12
N ASP A 373 -7.33 -17.55 -0.04
CA ASP A 373 -8.75 -17.85 0.19
C ASP A 373 -9.22 -19.03 -0.67
N ASN A 374 -8.90 -19.01 -1.96
CA ASN A 374 -9.38 -20.03 -2.89
C ASN A 374 -8.63 -21.37 -2.73
N ALA A 375 -7.30 -21.35 -2.87
CA ALA A 375 -6.48 -22.55 -3.01
C ALA A 375 -6.17 -23.24 -1.66
N LEU A 376 -6.24 -22.51 -0.54
CA LEU A 376 -6.09 -23.09 0.80
C LEU A 376 -7.46 -23.29 1.46
N LEU A 377 -8.19 -22.20 1.72
CA LEU A 377 -9.35 -22.23 2.61
C LEU A 377 -10.55 -22.92 1.94
N ARG A 378 -10.99 -22.42 0.77
CA ARG A 378 -12.14 -22.99 0.05
C ARG A 378 -11.85 -24.39 -0.47
N ALA A 379 -10.64 -24.62 -1.01
CA ALA A 379 -10.23 -25.95 -1.45
C ALA A 379 -10.29 -26.98 -0.31
N PHE A 380 -9.86 -26.61 0.91
CA PHE A 380 -9.99 -27.46 2.09
C PHE A 380 -11.47 -27.74 2.40
N ALA A 381 -12.30 -26.71 2.54
CA ALA A 381 -13.70 -26.87 2.93
C ALA A 381 -14.51 -27.69 1.91
N GLN A 382 -14.21 -27.55 0.61
CA GLN A 382 -14.84 -28.36 -0.45
C GLN A 382 -14.43 -29.84 -0.40
N SER A 383 -13.21 -30.13 0.05
CA SER A 383 -12.68 -31.50 0.08
C SER A 383 -12.95 -32.22 1.41
N ALA A 384 -13.17 -31.47 2.49
CA ALA A 384 -13.22 -31.97 3.86
C ALA A 384 -14.20 -33.14 4.05
N GLU A 385 -15.46 -33.00 3.60
CA GLU A 385 -16.47 -34.06 3.77
C GLU A 385 -16.10 -35.35 3.04
N SER A 386 -15.67 -35.25 1.77
CA SER A 386 -15.29 -36.41 0.97
C SER A 386 -14.12 -37.15 1.61
N VAL A 387 -13.10 -36.41 2.04
CA VAL A 387 -11.88 -36.97 2.65
C VAL A 387 -12.21 -37.62 4.00
N LEU A 388 -13.00 -36.97 4.85
CA LEU A 388 -13.44 -37.55 6.13
C LEU A 388 -14.20 -38.85 5.94
N ARG A 389 -15.15 -38.90 5.00
CA ARG A 389 -15.96 -40.11 4.75
C ARG A 389 -15.09 -41.28 4.27
N SER A 390 -14.05 -40.99 3.49
CA SER A 390 -13.07 -41.97 3.04
C SER A 390 -12.18 -42.45 4.20
N GLU A 391 -11.46 -41.52 4.86
CA GLU A 391 -10.42 -41.83 5.84
C GLU A 391 -10.98 -42.41 7.15
N LEU A 392 -12.17 -42.00 7.58
CA LEU A 392 -12.87 -42.63 8.71
C LEU A 392 -13.45 -44.01 8.36
N GLY A 393 -13.32 -44.45 7.11
CA GLY A 393 -13.80 -45.75 6.65
C GLY A 393 -15.32 -45.88 6.63
N LEU A 394 -16.06 -44.77 6.54
CA LEU A 394 -17.54 -44.75 6.56
C LEU A 394 -18.15 -45.42 5.33
N LEU A 395 -17.35 -45.59 4.27
CA LEU A 395 -17.73 -46.24 3.01
C LEU A 395 -17.35 -47.74 2.97
N THR A 396 -16.74 -48.27 4.02
CA THR A 396 -16.24 -49.65 4.06
C THR A 396 -17.28 -50.62 4.61
N SER A 397 -17.13 -51.93 4.32
CA SER A 397 -17.99 -52.98 4.88
C SER A 397 -17.92 -53.08 6.41
N ASP A 398 -16.86 -52.52 7.02
CA ASP A 398 -16.62 -52.50 8.47
C ASP A 398 -16.97 -51.14 9.12
N ALA A 399 -17.66 -50.24 8.40
CA ALA A 399 -18.02 -48.91 8.90
C ALA A 399 -18.74 -48.96 10.26
N ARG A 400 -19.59 -49.97 10.48
CA ARG A 400 -20.34 -50.11 11.74
C ARG A 400 -19.43 -50.35 12.96
N GLY A 401 -18.38 -51.17 12.80
CA GLY A 401 -17.43 -51.46 13.88
C GLY A 401 -16.61 -50.24 14.22
N LYS A 402 -16.04 -49.57 13.20
CA LYS A 402 -15.26 -48.34 13.37
C LYS A 402 -16.07 -47.20 13.99
N CYS A 403 -17.30 -46.96 13.53
CA CYS A 403 -18.16 -45.93 14.13
C CYS A 403 -18.49 -46.24 15.59
N ALA A 404 -18.63 -47.51 15.98
CA ALA A 404 -18.85 -47.87 17.38
C ALA A 404 -17.61 -47.63 18.25
N GLU A 405 -16.40 -47.79 17.70
CA GLU A 405 -15.14 -47.46 18.38
C GLU A 405 -14.94 -45.95 18.51
N TYR A 406 -15.26 -45.19 17.46
CA TYR A 406 -15.18 -43.73 17.46
C TYR A 406 -16.11 -43.04 18.47
N LEU A 407 -17.24 -43.67 18.80
CA LEU A 407 -18.26 -43.13 19.71
C LEU A 407 -18.07 -43.54 21.18
N GLN A 408 -16.99 -44.25 21.51
CA GLN A 408 -16.56 -44.51 22.89
C GLN A 408 -15.91 -43.28 23.50
#